data_AF-A0AA48H4Z1-F1
#
_entry.id   AF-A0AA48H4Z1-F1
#
_cell.length_a   1.000
_cell.length_b   1.000
_cell.length_c   1.000
_cell.angle_alpha   90.00
_cell.angle_beta   90.00
_cell.angle_gamma   90.00
#
_symmetry.space_group_name_H-M   'P 1'
#
loop_
_entity.id
_entity.type
_entity.pdbx_description
1 polymer ?
#
loop_
_entity_poly.entity_id
_entity_poly.type
_entity_poly.pdbx_seq_one_letter_code
_entity_poly.pdbx_strand_id
1 'polypeptide(L)'
;MTTATEISASAATGQKRKHYHDIDGARSVLMFLSVALHAGTVYAPARPWITANTDRADFFDWLIFGIHLFVTPTFFFVGGFFAVLLLTRRTPADFLWNRFLRTAVPLIFFALTFNMIEHYLRWGDAGGEGSMLDWIASPSFVEVWAGGTWQLHLWFLVSLIPMFLLAAAVQVAIPKSSRVRGFAVALSDRFGGLIRGSLPFAFGLLFLGFANTANYASASLVPGSYDLIAPGFQSWYKLTAEFPFFVIGVMAALSPRLLEALTQWRWWMPYAAAAALILQPYPMADQGYILPFVRDLTASIGVDLGPDRTFATRLTLLFLNQLAIWTIVLFILQFFHRYFSAGGPRTTWLADCALSMYLFHHCFVYIYGQMLVQAEWPIWVEFSVLTLAAAGTVVAIHELLVRRFAIWRLLANGKTDVEQVRKQPGLLAAFFSTPAAKSPPSGKLSPS
;
A
#
# COMPACT_ATOMS: atom_id res chain seq x y z
N MET A 1 -44.78 6.93 10.61
CA MET A 1 -44.28 8.31 10.83
C MET A 1 -43.42 8.30 12.08
N THR A 2 -42.16 7.90 11.93
CA THR A 2 -41.14 7.89 12.98
C THR A 2 -40.14 8.95 12.55
N THR A 3 -40.53 10.21 12.78
CA THR A 3 -39.97 11.41 12.18
C THR A 3 -38.83 11.98 13.01
N ALA A 4 -37.67 12.16 12.36
CA ALA A 4 -36.61 13.16 12.60
C ALA A 4 -35.93 13.27 14.00
N THR A 5 -36.55 12.78 15.06
CA THR A 5 -36.15 13.01 16.46
C THR A 5 -35.07 12.02 16.91
N GLU A 6 -35.10 10.78 16.41
CA GLU A 6 -34.07 9.77 16.69
C GLU A 6 -32.73 10.07 15.99
N ILE A 7 -32.76 10.73 14.82
CA ILE A 7 -31.55 11.15 14.10
C ILE A 7 -30.86 12.30 14.84
N SER A 8 -31.64 13.20 15.48
CA SER A 8 -31.11 14.28 16.31
C SER A 8 -30.53 13.76 17.64
N ALA A 9 -31.12 12.72 18.23
CA ALA A 9 -30.60 12.10 19.47
C ALA A 9 -29.25 11.39 19.26
N SER A 10 -29.03 10.78 18.08
CA SER A 10 -27.74 10.17 17.73
C SER A 10 -26.61 11.20 17.60
N ALA A 11 -26.91 12.44 17.20
CA ALA A 11 -25.93 13.53 17.15
C ALA A 11 -25.59 14.10 18.54
N ALA A 12 -26.49 13.95 19.52
CA ALA A 12 -26.29 14.39 20.90
C ALA A 12 -25.53 13.37 21.77
N THR A 13 -25.57 12.08 21.41
CA THR A 13 -24.63 11.10 21.96
C THR A 13 -23.31 11.22 21.23
N GLY A 14 -22.27 11.76 21.87
CA GLY A 14 -20.90 11.81 21.35
C GLY A 14 -20.31 10.42 21.14
N GLN A 15 -20.86 9.66 20.20
CA GLN A 15 -20.43 8.32 19.85
C GLN A 15 -19.02 8.46 19.28
N LYS A 16 -18.04 8.19 20.14
CA LYS A 16 -16.61 8.29 19.86
C LYS A 16 -16.37 7.67 18.48
N ARG A 17 -15.88 8.48 17.55
CA ARG A 17 -15.55 8.07 16.18
C ARG A 17 -14.71 6.80 16.25
N LYS A 18 -15.27 5.65 15.85
CA LYS A 18 -14.51 4.39 15.79
C LYS A 18 -13.38 4.59 14.78
N HIS A 19 -12.16 4.64 15.30
CA HIS A 19 -10.93 4.79 14.53
C HIS A 19 -10.33 3.40 14.34
N TYR A 20 -10.11 3.01 13.09
CA TYR A 20 -9.59 1.69 12.74
C TYR A 20 -8.05 1.74 12.76
N HIS A 21 -7.50 1.80 13.99
CA HIS A 21 -6.06 1.94 14.24
C HIS A 21 -5.24 0.77 13.68
N ASP A 22 -5.83 -0.41 13.61
CA ASP A 22 -5.27 -1.60 12.99
C ASP A 22 -5.07 -1.41 11.48
N ILE A 23 -6.14 -1.05 10.75
CA ILE A 23 -6.11 -0.88 9.29
C ILE A 23 -5.23 0.32 8.91
N ASP A 24 -5.30 1.43 9.67
CA ASP A 24 -4.39 2.56 9.49
C ASP A 24 -2.94 2.18 9.82
N GLY A 25 -2.72 1.37 10.86
CA GLY A 25 -1.41 0.85 11.24
C GLY A 25 -0.79 0.01 10.13
N ALA A 26 -1.57 -0.91 9.53
CA ALA A 26 -1.13 -1.75 8.41
C ALA A 26 -0.65 -0.88 7.25
N ARG A 27 -1.49 0.07 6.81
CA ARG A 27 -1.11 1.02 5.76
C ARG A 27 0.18 1.76 6.11
N SER A 28 0.32 2.21 7.36
CA SER A 28 1.44 3.05 7.77
C SER A 28 2.75 2.29 7.74
N VAL A 29 2.81 1.11 8.34
CA VAL A 29 4.03 0.29 8.37
C VAL A 29 4.44 -0.15 6.97
N LEU A 30 3.46 -0.48 6.11
CA LEU A 30 3.76 -0.86 4.72
C LEU A 30 4.41 0.29 3.93
N MET A 31 4.03 1.55 4.19
CA MET A 31 4.70 2.70 3.54
C MET A 31 6.17 2.84 3.96
N PHE A 32 6.54 2.41 5.17
CA PHE A 32 7.94 2.38 5.60
C PHE A 32 8.68 1.17 5.00
N LEU A 33 8.01 0.02 4.91
CA LEU A 33 8.58 -1.16 4.29
C LEU A 33 8.93 -0.94 2.80
N SER A 34 8.15 -0.10 2.10
CA SER A 34 8.46 0.30 0.72
C SER A 34 9.84 0.96 0.58
N VAL A 35 10.37 1.63 1.61
CA VAL A 35 11.71 2.23 1.54
C VAL A 35 12.77 1.14 1.36
N ALA A 36 12.66 0.04 2.11
CA ALA A 36 13.58 -1.09 1.99
C ALA A 36 13.43 -1.79 0.63
N LEU A 37 12.20 -1.91 0.11
CA LEU A 37 11.98 -2.40 -1.26
C LEU A 37 12.73 -1.54 -2.28
N HIS A 38 12.55 -0.22 -2.24
CA HIS A 38 13.17 0.68 -3.21
C HIS A 38 14.69 0.76 -3.02
N ALA A 39 15.20 0.78 -1.79
CA ALA A 39 16.63 0.68 -1.51
C ALA A 39 17.23 -0.63 -2.09
N GLY A 40 16.50 -1.74 -2.02
CA GLY A 40 16.93 -3.00 -2.61
C GLY A 40 17.11 -2.90 -4.13
N THR A 41 16.37 -2.02 -4.82
CA THR A 41 16.50 -1.87 -6.28
C THR A 41 17.88 -1.36 -6.71
N VAL A 42 18.61 -0.69 -5.81
CA VAL A 42 20.00 -0.26 -6.05
C VAL A 42 20.95 -1.45 -6.13
N TYR A 43 20.61 -2.59 -5.53
CA TYR A 43 21.48 -3.78 -5.39
C TYR A 43 20.95 -5.02 -6.10
N ALA A 44 19.86 -4.86 -6.85
CA ALA A 44 19.11 -5.94 -7.48
C ALA A 44 19.67 -6.29 -8.88
N PRO A 45 20.13 -7.54 -9.12
CA PRO A 45 20.62 -7.97 -10.42
C PRO A 45 19.63 -7.76 -11.57
N ALA A 46 18.33 -7.94 -11.35
CA ALA A 46 17.31 -7.75 -12.39
C ALA A 46 17.04 -6.27 -12.74
N ARG A 47 17.70 -5.31 -12.07
CA ARG A 47 17.48 -3.86 -12.25
C ARG A 47 18.79 -3.08 -12.33
N PRO A 48 19.74 -3.46 -13.21
CA PRO A 48 21.07 -2.85 -13.27
C PRO A 48 21.03 -1.37 -13.68
N TRP A 49 19.96 -0.92 -14.35
CA TRP A 49 19.82 0.46 -14.83
C TRP A 49 19.40 1.47 -13.76
N ILE A 50 19.15 1.04 -12.51
CA ILE A 50 18.73 1.97 -11.45
C ILE A 50 19.90 2.82 -10.97
N THR A 51 21.10 2.25 -10.83
CA THR A 51 22.32 3.00 -10.51
C THR A 51 23.51 2.30 -11.16
N ALA A 52 24.63 3.00 -11.31
CA ALA A 52 25.88 2.44 -11.79
C ALA A 52 26.60 1.48 -10.81
N ASN A 53 26.02 1.19 -9.63
CA ASN A 53 26.62 0.25 -8.68
C ASN A 53 26.76 -1.15 -9.33
N THR A 54 27.86 -1.85 -9.09
CA THR A 54 28.13 -3.17 -9.66
C THR A 54 28.05 -4.31 -8.66
N ASP A 55 28.04 -4.00 -7.35
CA ASP A 55 27.83 -5.00 -6.30
C ASP A 55 26.34 -5.31 -6.21
N ARG A 56 25.99 -6.59 -6.42
CA ARG A 56 24.63 -7.06 -6.65
C ARG A 56 24.41 -8.40 -5.98
N ALA A 57 23.22 -8.59 -5.41
CA ALA A 57 22.84 -9.87 -4.82
C ALA A 57 21.40 -10.24 -5.15
N ASP A 58 21.21 -11.48 -5.61
CA ASP A 58 19.93 -12.12 -5.91
C ASP A 58 18.87 -11.99 -4.80
N PHE A 59 19.32 -11.92 -3.54
CA PHE A 59 18.46 -11.67 -2.39
C PHE A 59 17.59 -10.41 -2.58
N PHE A 60 18.12 -9.35 -3.19
CA PHE A 60 17.38 -8.12 -3.37
C PHE A 60 16.25 -8.26 -4.39
N ASP A 61 16.40 -9.09 -5.43
CA ASP A 61 15.28 -9.43 -6.31
C ASP A 61 14.18 -10.17 -5.53
N TRP A 62 14.57 -11.18 -4.74
CA TRP A 62 13.63 -11.90 -3.86
C TRP A 62 12.91 -10.97 -2.87
N LEU A 63 13.63 -10.02 -2.27
CA LEU A 63 13.09 -9.04 -1.33
C LEU A 63 12.07 -8.12 -2.00
N ILE A 64 12.43 -7.57 -3.18
CA ILE A 64 11.59 -6.62 -3.91
C ILE A 64 10.29 -7.28 -4.33
N PHE A 65 10.37 -8.44 -4.99
CA PHE A 65 9.18 -9.18 -5.43
C PHE A 65 8.35 -9.63 -4.22
N GLY A 66 8.98 -10.13 -3.16
CA GLY A 66 8.32 -10.55 -1.93
C GLY A 66 7.52 -9.45 -1.25
N ILE A 67 8.10 -8.26 -1.09
CA ILE A 67 7.38 -7.10 -0.51
C ILE A 67 6.29 -6.62 -1.48
N HIS A 68 6.55 -6.60 -2.79
CA HIS A 68 5.59 -6.15 -3.79
C HIS A 68 4.31 -7.00 -3.81
N LEU A 69 4.41 -8.32 -3.54
CA LEU A 69 3.26 -9.25 -3.51
C LEU A 69 2.10 -8.74 -2.66
N PHE A 70 2.37 -8.08 -1.53
CA PHE A 70 1.30 -7.73 -0.58
C PHE A 70 1.14 -6.24 -0.33
N VAL A 71 2.15 -5.41 -0.62
CA VAL A 71 2.07 -3.96 -0.41
C VAL A 71 0.93 -3.36 -1.24
N THR A 72 0.93 -3.59 -2.55
CA THR A 72 -0.10 -3.06 -3.45
C THR A 72 -1.50 -3.55 -3.09
N PRO A 73 -1.73 -4.87 -2.99
CA PRO A 73 -3.06 -5.40 -2.74
C PRO A 73 -3.63 -4.95 -1.38
N THR A 74 -2.78 -4.87 -0.35
CA THR A 74 -3.19 -4.37 0.97
C THR A 74 -3.65 -2.92 0.88
N PHE A 75 -2.95 -2.07 0.12
CA PHE A 75 -3.38 -0.68 -0.04
C PHE A 75 -4.70 -0.54 -0.81
N PHE A 76 -4.97 -1.37 -1.81
CA PHE A 76 -6.26 -1.39 -2.50
C PHE A 76 -7.39 -1.82 -1.57
N PHE A 77 -7.18 -2.85 -0.75
CA PHE A 77 -8.13 -3.25 0.30
C PHE A 77 -8.44 -2.08 1.26
N VAL A 78 -7.39 -1.45 1.80
CA VAL A 78 -7.53 -0.30 2.71
C VAL A 78 -8.25 0.86 2.01
N GLY A 79 -7.95 1.10 0.74
CA GLY A 79 -8.57 2.12 -0.10
C GLY A 79 -10.07 1.92 -0.24
N GLY A 80 -10.51 0.70 -0.56
CA GLY A 80 -11.92 0.33 -0.68
C GLY A 80 -12.66 0.46 0.66
N PHE A 81 -12.04 -0.03 1.73
CA PHE A 81 -12.59 0.04 3.09
C PHE A 81 -12.87 1.49 3.52
N PHE A 82 -11.88 2.37 3.42
CA PHE A 82 -12.05 3.77 3.81
C PHE A 82 -12.84 4.61 2.81
N ALA A 83 -12.97 4.19 1.54
CA ALA A 83 -13.83 4.88 0.59
C ALA A 83 -15.29 4.86 1.06
N VAL A 84 -15.80 3.68 1.42
CA VAL A 84 -17.17 3.50 1.94
C VAL A 84 -17.39 4.27 3.24
N LEU A 85 -16.46 4.15 4.20
CA LEU A 85 -16.58 4.85 5.49
C LEU A 85 -16.57 6.38 5.36
N LEU A 86 -15.95 6.92 4.30
CA LEU A 86 -15.97 8.36 4.05
C LEU A 86 -17.26 8.78 3.31
N LEU A 87 -17.69 8.02 2.29
CA LEU A 87 -18.92 8.28 1.51
C LEU A 87 -20.21 8.10 2.33
N THR A 88 -20.17 7.33 3.42
CA THR A 88 -21.30 7.24 4.37
C THR A 88 -21.50 8.51 5.18
N ARG A 89 -20.46 9.34 5.31
CA ARG A 89 -20.43 10.54 6.18
C ARG A 89 -20.33 11.86 5.43
N ARG A 90 -20.02 11.82 4.13
CA ARG A 90 -19.78 12.99 3.28
C ARG A 90 -20.55 12.88 1.99
N THR A 91 -20.84 14.02 1.36
CA THR A 91 -21.38 14.02 0.01
C THR A 91 -20.32 13.49 -0.98
N PRO A 92 -20.72 12.98 -2.16
CA PRO A 92 -19.77 12.59 -3.20
C PRO A 92 -18.84 13.74 -3.62
N ALA A 93 -19.34 14.98 -3.66
CA ALA A 93 -18.54 16.16 -3.97
C ALA A 93 -17.48 16.43 -2.88
N ASP A 94 -17.87 16.44 -1.60
CA ASP A 94 -16.93 16.61 -0.48
C ASP A 94 -15.91 15.48 -0.40
N PHE A 95 -16.33 14.25 -0.77
CA PHE A 95 -15.44 13.11 -0.88
C PHE A 95 -14.39 13.35 -1.97
N LEU A 96 -14.81 13.70 -3.19
CA LEU A 96 -13.90 13.94 -4.31
C LEU A 96 -12.96 15.11 -4.03
N TRP A 97 -13.46 16.21 -3.45
CA TRP A 97 -12.61 17.33 -3.05
C TRP A 97 -11.58 16.92 -1.99
N ASN A 98 -11.99 16.13 -0.99
CA ASN A 98 -11.06 15.61 0.00
C ASN A 98 -10.01 14.68 -0.62
N ARG A 99 -10.39 13.82 -1.57
CA ARG A 99 -9.44 12.94 -2.28
C ARG A 99 -8.52 13.72 -3.20
N PHE A 100 -9.01 14.76 -3.87
CA PHE A 100 -8.19 15.66 -4.66
C PHE A 100 -7.08 16.28 -3.80
N LEU A 101 -7.43 16.88 -2.66
CA LEU A 101 -6.44 17.46 -1.75
C LEU A 101 -5.48 16.41 -1.20
N ARG A 102 -5.93 15.20 -0.88
CA ARG A 102 -5.12 14.15 -0.24
C ARG A 102 -4.32 13.26 -1.18
N THR A 103 -4.62 13.29 -2.47
CA THR A 103 -4.02 12.39 -3.48
C THR A 103 -3.47 13.20 -4.64
N ALA A 104 -4.29 14.02 -5.30
CA ALA A 104 -3.90 14.72 -6.52
C ALA A 104 -2.92 15.87 -6.24
N VAL A 105 -3.14 16.68 -5.19
CA VAL A 105 -2.22 17.77 -4.84
C VAL A 105 -0.81 17.26 -4.53
N PRO A 106 -0.63 16.24 -3.66
CA PRO A 106 0.69 15.64 -3.47
C PRO A 106 1.24 15.01 -4.75
N LEU A 107 0.43 14.26 -5.50
CA LEU A 107 0.87 13.64 -6.75
C LEU A 107 1.48 14.69 -7.71
N ILE A 108 0.75 15.78 -7.99
CA ILE A 108 1.18 16.81 -8.93
C ILE A 108 2.46 17.48 -8.44
N PHE A 109 2.51 17.87 -7.16
CA PHE A 109 3.68 18.54 -6.61
C PHE A 109 4.93 17.66 -6.69
N PHE A 110 4.87 16.41 -6.25
CA PHE A 110 6.03 15.51 -6.26
C PHE A 110 6.43 15.06 -7.68
N ALA A 111 5.44 14.85 -8.55
CA ALA A 111 5.69 14.58 -9.97
C ALA A 111 6.48 15.70 -10.63
N LEU A 112 6.15 16.97 -10.35
CA LEU A 112 6.80 18.14 -10.94
C LEU A 112 8.10 18.57 -10.23
N THR A 113 8.43 17.98 -9.08
CA THR A 113 9.60 18.39 -8.27
C THR A 113 10.57 17.22 -8.03
N PHE A 114 10.39 16.46 -6.94
CA PHE A 114 11.31 15.40 -6.52
C PHE A 114 11.50 14.32 -7.58
N ASN A 115 10.44 13.94 -8.29
CA ASN A 115 10.58 12.98 -9.39
C ASN A 115 11.38 13.56 -10.56
N MET A 116 11.21 14.84 -10.89
CA MET A 116 11.99 15.49 -11.94
C MET A 116 13.47 15.62 -11.57
N ILE A 117 13.77 15.87 -10.29
CA ILE A 117 15.15 15.84 -9.78
C ILE A 117 15.74 14.45 -9.99
N GLU A 118 15.02 13.39 -9.61
CA GLU A 118 15.52 12.03 -9.81
C GLU A 118 15.69 11.68 -11.29
N HIS A 119 14.74 12.06 -12.17
CA HIS A 119 14.88 11.83 -13.60
C HIS A 119 16.05 12.59 -14.22
N TYR A 120 16.33 13.81 -13.76
CA TYR A 120 17.52 14.55 -14.17
C TYR A 120 18.81 13.81 -13.77
N LEU A 121 18.88 13.29 -12.54
CA LEU A 121 20.05 12.52 -12.08
C LEU A 121 20.22 11.21 -12.86
N ARG A 122 19.11 10.51 -13.17
CA ARG A 122 19.10 9.32 -14.04
C ARG A 122 19.56 9.62 -15.46
N TRP A 123 19.19 10.77 -15.99
CA TRP A 123 19.66 11.22 -17.29
C TRP A 123 21.18 11.46 -17.29
N GLY A 124 21.72 12.04 -16.23
CA GLY A 124 23.17 12.16 -16.04
C GLY A 124 23.89 10.81 -16.00
N ASP A 125 23.37 9.84 -15.24
CA ASP A 125 23.92 8.47 -15.21
C ASP A 125 23.85 7.76 -16.56
N ALA A 126 22.86 8.09 -17.38
CA ALA A 126 22.72 7.58 -18.74
C ALA A 126 23.65 8.29 -19.76
N GLY A 127 24.57 9.16 -19.30
CA GLY A 127 25.51 9.89 -20.14
C GLY A 127 25.02 11.26 -20.62
N GLY A 128 23.92 11.77 -20.06
CA GLY A 128 23.45 13.12 -20.32
C GLY A 128 24.38 14.19 -19.74
N GLU A 129 24.75 15.18 -20.55
CA GLU A 129 25.62 16.28 -20.13
C GLU A 129 24.87 17.62 -20.19
N GLY A 130 24.99 18.41 -19.12
CA GLY A 130 24.42 19.76 -19.07
C GLY A 130 23.66 20.07 -17.78
N SER A 131 23.14 21.28 -17.73
CA SER A 131 22.32 21.75 -16.62
C SER A 131 20.91 21.15 -16.65
N MET A 132 20.16 21.30 -15.55
CA MET A 132 18.76 20.90 -15.51
C MET A 132 17.91 21.57 -16.60
N LEU A 133 18.25 22.80 -17.01
CA LEU A 133 17.55 23.50 -18.09
C LEU A 133 17.83 22.86 -19.45
N ASP A 134 19.07 22.41 -19.68
CA ASP A 134 19.43 21.68 -20.90
C ASP A 134 18.68 20.35 -20.98
N TRP A 135 18.56 19.63 -19.85
CA TRP A 135 17.75 18.43 -19.77
C TRP A 135 16.27 18.70 -20.04
N ILE A 136 15.66 19.74 -19.45
CA ILE A 136 14.26 20.11 -19.69
C ILE A 136 14.00 20.46 -21.17
N ALA A 137 15.00 21.04 -21.85
CA ALA A 137 14.94 21.32 -23.28
C ALA A 137 15.24 20.09 -24.16
N SER A 138 15.64 18.96 -23.58
CA SER A 138 16.04 17.76 -24.32
C SER A 138 14.85 16.86 -24.70
N PRO A 139 14.99 16.01 -25.74
CA PRO A 139 14.01 14.96 -26.04
C PRO A 139 13.75 13.99 -24.88
N SER A 140 14.77 13.73 -24.04
CA SER A 140 14.66 12.83 -22.89
C SER A 140 13.63 13.33 -21.87
N PHE A 141 13.51 14.65 -21.68
CA PHE A 141 12.46 15.21 -20.82
C PHE A 141 11.06 14.96 -21.39
N VAL A 142 10.88 15.11 -22.70
CA VAL A 142 9.59 14.83 -23.37
C VAL A 142 9.23 13.35 -23.24
N GLU A 143 10.21 12.46 -23.40
CA GLU A 143 10.03 11.01 -23.27
C GLU A 143 9.55 10.60 -21.87
N VAL A 144 10.06 11.26 -20.82
CA VAL A 144 9.63 11.00 -19.43
C VAL A 144 8.11 11.20 -19.27
N TRP A 145 7.56 12.25 -19.89
CA TRP A 145 6.13 12.54 -19.84
C TRP A 145 5.33 11.67 -20.81
N ALA A 146 5.76 11.58 -22.07
CA ALA A 146 5.06 10.84 -23.13
C ALA A 146 5.03 9.32 -22.88
N GLY A 147 6.13 8.76 -22.39
CA GLY A 147 6.25 7.35 -22.00
C GLY A 147 5.64 7.04 -20.64
N GLY A 148 5.22 8.05 -19.87
CA GLY A 148 4.57 7.85 -18.58
C GLY A 148 5.51 7.42 -17.44
N THR A 149 6.82 7.56 -17.60
CA THR A 149 7.79 7.18 -16.57
C THR A 149 7.89 8.23 -15.45
N TRP A 150 7.37 9.46 -15.69
CA TRP A 150 7.32 10.58 -14.75
C TRP A 150 6.80 10.23 -13.35
N GLN A 151 5.90 9.24 -13.23
CA GLN A 151 5.30 8.86 -11.96
C GLN A 151 6.30 8.18 -11.01
N LEU A 152 7.32 7.47 -11.52
CA LEU A 152 8.20 6.60 -10.70
C LEU A 152 7.39 5.77 -9.68
N HIS A 153 7.73 5.85 -8.40
CA HIS A 153 7.02 5.20 -7.29
C HIS A 153 5.63 5.78 -7.01
N LEU A 154 5.27 6.95 -7.55
CA LEU A 154 3.98 7.62 -7.34
C LEU A 154 2.80 6.89 -7.98
N TRP A 155 3.06 5.84 -8.74
CA TRP A 155 2.06 5.08 -9.49
C TRP A 155 0.86 4.62 -8.68
N PHE A 156 1.06 4.30 -7.40
CA PHE A 156 -0.03 3.90 -6.53
C PHE A 156 -1.07 5.03 -6.33
N LEU A 157 -0.63 6.29 -6.21
CA LEU A 157 -1.54 7.44 -6.12
C LEU A 157 -2.33 7.62 -7.42
N VAL A 158 -1.68 7.42 -8.57
CA VAL A 158 -2.34 7.48 -9.88
C VAL A 158 -3.41 6.40 -9.99
N SER A 159 -3.12 5.17 -9.58
CA SER A 159 -4.08 4.05 -9.60
C SER A 159 -5.27 4.23 -8.66
N LEU A 160 -5.14 5.03 -7.59
CA LEU A 160 -6.26 5.33 -6.70
C LEU A 160 -7.27 6.31 -7.30
N ILE A 161 -6.88 7.17 -8.25
CA ILE A 161 -7.77 8.18 -8.83
C ILE A 161 -8.97 7.52 -9.53
N PRO A 162 -8.80 6.58 -10.47
CA PRO A 162 -9.92 5.86 -11.08
C PRO A 162 -10.81 5.16 -10.04
N MET A 163 -10.22 4.59 -9.00
CA MET A 163 -10.96 3.88 -7.94
C MET A 163 -11.84 4.82 -7.12
N PHE A 164 -11.36 6.02 -6.79
CA PHE A 164 -12.17 7.01 -6.08
C PHE A 164 -13.26 7.62 -6.97
N LEU A 165 -12.98 7.84 -8.25
CA LEU A 165 -13.99 8.27 -9.21
C LEU A 165 -15.09 7.21 -9.36
N LEU A 166 -14.69 5.93 -9.48
CA LEU A 166 -15.62 4.81 -9.54
C LEU A 166 -16.47 4.72 -8.27
N ALA A 167 -15.86 4.81 -7.08
CA ALA A 167 -16.60 4.77 -5.82
C ALA A 167 -17.61 5.94 -5.69
N ALA A 168 -17.24 7.14 -6.12
CA ALA A 168 -18.14 8.29 -6.13
C ALA A 168 -19.27 8.11 -7.16
N ALA A 169 -18.96 7.62 -8.36
CA ALA A 169 -19.93 7.33 -9.40
C ALA A 169 -20.96 6.29 -8.95
N VAL A 170 -20.51 5.18 -8.34
CA VAL A 170 -21.38 4.15 -7.76
C VAL A 170 -22.26 4.74 -6.66
N GLN A 171 -21.71 5.61 -5.80
CA GLN A 171 -22.47 6.26 -4.72
C GLN A 171 -23.60 7.16 -5.27
N VAL A 172 -23.36 7.86 -6.38
CA VAL A 172 -24.34 8.72 -7.04
C VAL A 172 -25.37 7.90 -7.82
N ALA A 173 -24.91 6.92 -8.61
CA ALA A 173 -25.76 6.13 -9.50
C ALA A 173 -26.68 5.16 -8.75
N ILE A 174 -26.29 4.70 -7.56
CA ILE A 174 -27.06 3.73 -6.77
C ILE A 174 -27.65 4.42 -5.54
N PRO A 175 -28.97 4.73 -5.49
CA PRO A 175 -29.60 5.36 -4.33
C PRO A 175 -29.42 4.56 -3.04
N LYS A 176 -29.46 5.22 -1.88
CA LYS A 176 -29.32 4.58 -0.56
C LYS A 176 -30.38 3.49 -0.31
N SER A 177 -31.59 3.64 -0.86
CA SER A 177 -32.70 2.68 -0.76
C SER A 177 -32.69 1.60 -1.85
N SER A 178 -31.70 1.57 -2.73
CA SER A 178 -31.63 0.60 -3.81
C SER A 178 -31.53 -0.84 -3.29
N ARG A 179 -32.28 -1.75 -3.91
CA ARG A 179 -32.17 -3.20 -3.69
C ARG A 179 -30.74 -3.71 -3.91
N VAL A 180 -29.97 -3.07 -4.80
CA VAL A 180 -28.58 -3.43 -5.08
C VAL A 180 -27.68 -3.23 -3.85
N ARG A 181 -27.87 -2.13 -3.10
CA ARG A 181 -27.11 -1.91 -1.85
C ARG A 181 -27.48 -2.94 -0.79
N GLY A 182 -28.77 -3.22 -0.63
CA GLY A 182 -29.25 -4.26 0.28
C GLY A 182 -28.67 -5.64 -0.06
N PHE A 183 -28.63 -5.99 -1.35
CA PHE A 183 -28.00 -7.20 -1.85
C PHE A 183 -26.49 -7.23 -1.54
N ALA A 184 -25.76 -6.14 -1.79
CA ALA A 184 -24.32 -6.07 -1.52
C ALA A 184 -23.99 -6.25 -0.02
N VAL A 185 -24.77 -5.65 0.87
CA VAL A 185 -24.64 -5.84 2.33
C VAL A 185 -24.95 -7.30 2.69
N ALA A 186 -26.07 -7.85 2.23
CA ALA A 186 -26.47 -9.23 2.52
C ALA A 186 -25.46 -10.26 1.99
N LEU A 187 -24.89 -10.03 0.80
CA LEU A 187 -23.83 -10.84 0.23
C LEU A 187 -22.57 -10.80 1.10
N SER A 188 -22.17 -9.60 1.54
CA SER A 188 -21.02 -9.39 2.41
C SER A 188 -21.20 -10.10 3.77
N ASP A 189 -22.38 -9.94 4.39
CA ASP A 189 -22.73 -10.60 5.66
C ASP A 189 -22.78 -12.13 5.53
N ARG A 190 -23.37 -12.65 4.44
CA ARG A 190 -23.43 -14.08 4.17
C ARG A 190 -22.04 -14.65 3.98
N PHE A 191 -21.19 -13.99 3.17
CA PHE A 191 -19.82 -14.42 2.95
C PHE A 191 -19.03 -14.43 4.27
N GLY A 192 -19.12 -13.35 5.06
CA GLY A 192 -18.52 -13.29 6.41
C GLY A 192 -19.01 -14.39 7.35
N GLY A 193 -20.27 -14.77 7.23
CA GLY A 193 -20.83 -15.90 7.95
C GLY A 193 -20.28 -17.26 7.55
N LEU A 194 -20.08 -17.48 6.25
CA LEU A 194 -19.53 -18.71 5.71
C LEU A 194 -18.07 -18.91 6.11
N ILE A 195 -17.25 -17.85 6.10
CA ILE A 195 -15.81 -17.95 6.37
C ILE A 195 -15.42 -17.76 7.84
N ARG A 196 -16.39 -17.76 8.78
CA ARG A 196 -16.13 -17.50 10.20
C ARG A 196 -15.25 -18.57 10.86
N GLY A 197 -15.47 -19.84 10.52
CA GLY A 197 -14.68 -20.96 11.06
C GLY A 197 -13.29 -21.05 10.42
N SER A 198 -12.32 -21.66 11.12
CA SER A 198 -10.95 -21.79 10.61
C SER A 198 -10.87 -22.60 9.30
N LEU A 199 -11.57 -23.74 9.22
CA LEU A 199 -11.60 -24.56 8.01
C LEU A 199 -12.40 -23.88 6.87
N PRO A 200 -13.63 -23.37 7.10
CA PRO A 200 -14.33 -22.58 6.09
C PRO A 200 -13.56 -21.35 5.59
N PHE A 201 -12.74 -20.73 6.46
CA PHE A 201 -11.85 -19.64 6.04
C PHE A 201 -10.79 -20.11 5.04
N ALA A 202 -10.20 -21.29 5.23
CA ALA A 202 -9.25 -21.85 4.27
C ALA A 202 -9.92 -22.09 2.89
N PHE A 203 -11.17 -22.58 2.87
CA PHE A 203 -11.94 -22.66 1.63
C PHE A 203 -12.30 -21.29 1.04
N GLY A 204 -12.61 -20.31 1.90
CA GLY A 204 -12.81 -18.92 1.48
C GLY A 204 -11.56 -18.32 0.84
N LEU A 205 -10.38 -18.63 1.38
CA LEU A 205 -9.08 -18.20 0.86
C LEU A 205 -8.79 -18.85 -0.50
N LEU A 206 -9.06 -20.14 -0.67
CA LEU A 206 -9.00 -20.82 -1.98
C LEU A 206 -9.96 -20.20 -2.99
N PHE A 207 -11.20 -19.92 -2.58
CA PHE A 207 -12.20 -19.26 -3.42
C PHE A 207 -11.73 -17.87 -3.88
N LEU A 208 -11.16 -17.05 -2.98
CA LEU A 208 -10.60 -15.75 -3.32
C LEU A 208 -9.41 -15.88 -4.30
N GLY A 209 -8.55 -16.88 -4.10
CA GLY A 209 -7.47 -17.22 -5.03
C GLY A 209 -7.99 -17.57 -6.43
N PHE A 210 -8.99 -18.45 -6.53
CA PHE A 210 -9.61 -18.82 -7.80
C PHE A 210 -10.31 -17.65 -8.47
N ALA A 211 -11.10 -16.89 -7.71
CA ALA A 211 -11.81 -15.72 -8.22
C ALA A 211 -10.82 -14.68 -8.79
N ASN A 212 -9.72 -14.42 -8.08
CA ASN A 212 -8.72 -13.48 -8.58
C ASN A 212 -7.92 -14.03 -9.77
N THR A 213 -7.69 -15.34 -9.82
CA THR A 213 -7.07 -16.02 -10.97
C THR A 213 -7.93 -15.89 -12.22
N ALA A 214 -9.23 -16.15 -12.08
CA ALA A 214 -10.19 -15.97 -13.17
C ALA A 214 -10.25 -14.51 -13.63
N ASN A 215 -10.24 -13.56 -12.69
CA ASN A 215 -10.16 -12.13 -12.99
C ASN A 215 -8.89 -11.78 -13.78
N TYR A 216 -7.71 -12.19 -13.32
CA TYR A 216 -6.43 -11.99 -14.01
C TYR A 216 -6.41 -12.60 -15.42
N ALA A 217 -6.86 -13.85 -15.54
CA ALA A 217 -6.93 -14.56 -16.80
C ALA A 217 -7.89 -13.84 -17.77
N SER A 218 -9.07 -13.43 -17.30
CA SER A 218 -10.04 -12.71 -18.12
C SER A 218 -9.51 -11.35 -18.60
N ALA A 219 -8.84 -10.59 -17.72
CA ALA A 219 -8.23 -9.31 -18.06
C ALA A 219 -7.14 -9.46 -19.12
N SER A 220 -6.33 -10.53 -19.05
CA SER A 220 -5.26 -10.81 -20.03
C SER A 220 -5.77 -11.07 -21.46
N LEU A 221 -7.04 -11.44 -21.61
CA LEU A 221 -7.65 -11.77 -22.90
C LEU A 221 -8.27 -10.53 -23.58
N VAL A 222 -8.41 -9.42 -22.87
CA VAL A 222 -9.00 -8.19 -23.42
C VAL A 222 -7.95 -7.48 -24.29
N PRO A 223 -8.22 -7.24 -25.59
CA PRO A 223 -7.30 -6.49 -26.45
C PRO A 223 -7.01 -5.09 -25.91
N GLY A 224 -5.74 -4.69 -25.93
CA GLY A 224 -5.28 -3.39 -25.40
C GLY A 224 -5.30 -3.28 -23.86
N SER A 225 -5.58 -4.36 -23.13
CA SER A 225 -5.59 -4.33 -21.66
C SER A 225 -4.24 -4.03 -21.04
N TYR A 226 -3.14 -4.38 -21.72
CA TYR A 226 -1.77 -4.10 -21.28
C TYR A 226 -1.33 -2.66 -21.57
N ASP A 227 -2.04 -1.94 -22.44
CA ASP A 227 -1.72 -0.57 -22.78
C ASP A 227 -2.01 0.37 -21.60
N LEU A 228 -1.18 1.40 -21.44
CA LEU A 228 -1.41 2.42 -20.43
C LEU A 228 -2.73 3.15 -20.74
N ILE A 229 -3.54 3.40 -19.70
CA ILE A 229 -4.79 4.17 -19.85
C ILE A 229 -4.52 5.57 -20.40
N ALA A 230 -3.42 6.16 -19.92
CA ALA A 230 -2.84 7.42 -20.36
C ALA A 230 -1.36 7.44 -19.92
N PRO A 231 -0.49 8.30 -20.48
CA PRO A 231 0.89 8.41 -20.03
C PRO A 231 1.00 8.64 -18.51
N GLY A 232 1.58 7.67 -17.81
CA GLY A 232 1.75 7.65 -16.35
C GLY A 232 0.60 7.02 -15.58
N PHE A 233 -0.48 6.61 -16.25
CA PHE A 233 -1.53 5.80 -15.67
C PHE A 233 -1.25 4.32 -15.95
N GLN A 234 -1.48 3.48 -14.94
CA GLN A 234 -1.35 2.03 -15.09
C GLN A 234 -2.34 1.49 -16.12
N SER A 235 -2.02 0.33 -16.70
CA SER A 235 -2.88 -0.35 -17.66
C SER A 235 -4.18 -0.88 -17.06
N TRP A 236 -5.18 -1.10 -17.90
CA TRP A 236 -6.44 -1.71 -17.47
C TRP A 236 -6.23 -3.10 -16.88
N TYR A 237 -5.28 -3.86 -17.41
CA TYR A 237 -4.86 -5.16 -16.91
C TYR A 237 -4.44 -5.07 -15.44
N LYS A 238 -3.51 -4.15 -15.12
CA LYS A 238 -3.01 -4.00 -13.75
C LYS A 238 -4.08 -3.46 -12.80
N LEU A 239 -4.90 -2.51 -13.25
CA LEU A 239 -5.97 -1.97 -12.42
C LEU A 239 -7.05 -3.02 -12.10
N THR A 240 -7.41 -3.83 -13.10
CA THR A 240 -8.38 -4.92 -12.95
C THR A 240 -7.83 -6.02 -12.05
N ALA A 241 -6.54 -6.33 -12.15
CA ALA A 241 -5.83 -7.27 -11.29
C ALA A 241 -5.91 -6.91 -9.79
N GLU A 242 -5.84 -5.62 -9.46
CA GLU A 242 -5.91 -5.13 -8.08
C GLU A 242 -7.35 -4.90 -7.57
N PHE A 243 -8.30 -4.82 -8.50
CA PHE A 243 -9.69 -4.46 -8.20
C PHE A 243 -10.38 -5.38 -7.18
N PRO A 244 -10.19 -6.72 -7.18
CA PRO A 244 -10.81 -7.59 -6.18
C PRO A 244 -10.42 -7.28 -4.73
N PHE A 245 -9.19 -6.81 -4.49
CA PHE A 245 -8.79 -6.38 -3.14
C PHE A 245 -9.57 -5.16 -2.69
N PHE A 246 -9.76 -4.18 -3.60
CA PHE A 246 -10.61 -3.01 -3.35
C PHE A 246 -12.05 -3.42 -3.05
N VAL A 247 -12.62 -4.35 -3.83
CA VAL A 247 -14.00 -4.86 -3.63
C VAL A 247 -14.14 -5.55 -2.28
N ILE A 248 -13.21 -6.42 -1.89
CA ILE A 248 -13.26 -7.08 -0.58
C ILE A 248 -13.08 -6.07 0.57
N GLY A 249 -12.28 -5.01 0.36
CA GLY A 249 -12.22 -3.86 1.27
C GLY A 249 -13.57 -3.14 1.43
N VAL A 250 -14.27 -2.89 0.31
CA VAL A 250 -15.65 -2.33 0.31
C VAL A 250 -16.60 -3.26 1.06
N MET A 251 -16.59 -4.56 0.79
CA MET A 251 -17.44 -5.55 1.46
C MET A 251 -17.17 -5.59 2.97
N ALA A 252 -15.91 -5.52 3.38
CA ALA A 252 -15.53 -5.47 4.80
C ALA A 252 -16.03 -4.19 5.50
N ALA A 253 -16.11 -3.06 4.79
CA ALA A 253 -16.69 -1.84 5.34
C ALA A 253 -18.23 -1.89 5.43
N LEU A 254 -18.87 -2.67 4.57
CA LEU A 254 -20.33 -2.86 4.57
C LEU A 254 -20.80 -3.87 5.63
N SER A 255 -19.97 -4.87 5.96
CA SER A 255 -20.31 -5.96 6.88
C SER A 255 -19.30 -6.07 8.04
N PRO A 256 -19.70 -5.69 9.27
CA PRO A 256 -18.89 -5.94 10.46
C PRO A 256 -18.56 -7.42 10.65
N ARG A 257 -19.51 -8.31 10.30
CA ARG A 257 -19.35 -9.76 10.38
C ARG A 257 -18.24 -10.27 9.46
N LEU A 258 -18.15 -9.74 8.23
CA LEU A 258 -17.08 -10.06 7.31
C LEU A 258 -15.74 -9.53 7.82
N LEU A 259 -15.70 -8.27 8.28
CA LEU A 259 -14.47 -7.68 8.83
C LEU A 259 -13.93 -8.52 10.01
N GLU A 260 -14.79 -8.93 10.94
CA GLU A 260 -14.42 -9.81 12.06
C GLU A 260 -13.87 -11.15 11.56
N ALA A 261 -14.50 -11.77 10.56
CA ALA A 261 -14.04 -13.05 10.02
C ALA A 261 -12.68 -12.94 9.29
N LEU A 262 -12.41 -11.82 8.61
CA LEU A 262 -11.13 -11.55 7.94
C LEU A 262 -10.00 -11.24 8.92
N THR A 263 -10.30 -10.58 10.03
CA THR A 263 -9.32 -10.12 11.03
C THR A 263 -9.13 -11.09 12.20
N GLN A 264 -9.98 -12.12 12.31
CA GLN A 264 -9.85 -13.16 13.33
C GLN A 264 -8.50 -13.88 13.20
N TRP A 265 -7.71 -13.86 14.27
CA TRP A 265 -6.43 -14.57 14.33
C TRP A 265 -6.62 -16.08 14.14
N ARG A 266 -5.86 -16.67 13.21
CA ARG A 266 -5.79 -18.13 13.01
C ARG A 266 -4.35 -18.58 13.13
N TRP A 267 -4.12 -19.62 13.92
CA TRP A 267 -2.77 -20.08 14.29
C TRP A 267 -1.92 -20.49 13.08
N TRP A 268 -2.55 -20.96 11.99
CA TRP A 268 -1.87 -21.40 10.78
C TRP A 268 -1.51 -20.26 9.81
N MET A 269 -2.16 -19.09 9.93
CA MET A 269 -1.95 -17.96 9.02
C MET A 269 -0.52 -17.41 9.03
N PRO A 270 0.19 -17.28 10.17
CA PRO A 270 1.60 -16.90 10.17
C PRO A 270 2.47 -17.86 9.35
N TYR A 271 2.26 -19.17 9.50
CA TYR A 271 3.03 -20.19 8.78
C TYR A 271 2.68 -20.20 7.29
N ALA A 272 1.39 -20.05 6.94
CA ALA A 272 0.95 -19.96 5.56
C ALA A 272 1.48 -18.69 4.87
N ALA A 273 1.48 -17.54 5.57
CA ALA A 273 2.04 -16.30 5.05
C ALA A 273 3.57 -16.38 4.89
N ALA A 274 4.27 -17.01 5.84
CA ALA A 274 5.71 -17.27 5.70
C ALA A 274 6.01 -18.18 4.50
N ALA A 275 5.26 -19.27 4.33
CA ALA A 275 5.40 -20.14 3.17
C ALA A 275 5.11 -19.40 1.86
N ALA A 276 4.03 -18.60 1.81
CA ALA A 276 3.69 -17.77 0.65
C ALA A 276 4.81 -16.78 0.28
N LEU A 277 5.42 -16.14 1.27
CA LEU A 277 6.53 -15.18 1.07
C LEU A 277 7.84 -15.87 0.65
N ILE A 278 8.09 -17.09 1.12
CA ILE A 278 9.27 -17.87 0.75
C ILE A 278 9.13 -18.39 -0.70
N LEU A 279 7.96 -18.92 -1.05
CA LEU A 279 7.74 -19.59 -2.34
C LEU A 279 7.59 -18.62 -3.51
N GLN A 280 6.99 -17.44 -3.30
CA GLN A 280 6.74 -16.41 -4.33
C GLN A 280 6.41 -16.97 -5.73
N PRO A 281 5.29 -17.71 -5.89
CA PRO A 281 5.04 -18.52 -7.09
C PRO A 281 4.59 -17.67 -8.28
N TYR A 282 5.42 -16.76 -8.77
CA TYR A 282 5.10 -15.89 -9.91
C TYR A 282 4.88 -16.72 -11.19
N PRO A 283 3.87 -16.38 -12.01
CA PRO A 283 3.57 -17.15 -13.22
C PRO A 283 4.66 -17.04 -14.29
N MET A 284 5.22 -15.85 -14.48
CA MET A 284 6.30 -15.61 -15.45
C MET A 284 7.66 -15.59 -14.77
N ALA A 285 8.68 -16.16 -15.43
CA ALA A 285 10.02 -16.31 -14.86
C ALA A 285 10.78 -14.99 -14.73
N ASP A 286 10.48 -14.02 -15.59
CA ASP A 286 11.00 -12.65 -15.58
C ASP A 286 10.31 -11.72 -14.56
N GLN A 287 9.22 -12.18 -13.95
CA GLN A 287 8.41 -11.41 -13.00
C GLN A 287 8.58 -11.86 -11.54
N GLY A 288 9.66 -12.56 -11.22
CA GLY A 288 9.93 -12.99 -9.85
C GLY A 288 11.35 -13.53 -9.68
N TYR A 289 11.70 -13.85 -8.43
CA TYR A 289 12.92 -14.59 -8.11
C TYR A 289 12.58 -15.80 -7.25
N ILE A 290 12.90 -17.00 -7.74
CA ILE A 290 12.68 -18.26 -7.03
C ILE A 290 13.97 -18.65 -6.33
N LEU A 291 13.89 -18.86 -5.01
CA LEU A 291 15.05 -19.30 -4.23
C LEU A 291 15.59 -20.64 -4.76
N PRO A 292 16.93 -20.83 -4.83
CA PRO A 292 17.53 -22.03 -5.41
C PRO A 292 16.96 -23.33 -4.86
N PHE A 293 16.80 -23.44 -3.53
CA PHE A 293 16.24 -24.65 -2.92
C PHE A 293 14.78 -24.92 -3.32
N VAL A 294 13.98 -23.88 -3.60
CA VAL A 294 12.59 -24.04 -4.06
C VAL A 294 12.60 -24.61 -5.47
N ARG A 295 13.44 -24.07 -6.34
CA ARG A 295 13.64 -24.58 -7.70
C ARG A 295 14.11 -26.03 -7.70
N ASP A 296 15.07 -26.36 -6.84
CA ASP A 296 15.63 -27.71 -6.74
C ASP A 296 14.58 -28.69 -6.18
N LEU A 297 13.80 -28.27 -5.18
CA LEU A 297 12.69 -29.05 -4.64
C LEU A 297 11.62 -29.33 -5.70
N THR A 298 11.19 -28.32 -6.47
CA THR A 298 10.19 -28.53 -7.53
C THR A 298 10.73 -29.40 -8.67
N ALA A 299 12.00 -29.23 -9.03
CA ALA A 299 12.65 -30.08 -10.01
C ALA A 299 12.70 -31.55 -9.55
N SER A 300 12.92 -31.80 -8.25
CA SER A 300 12.96 -33.16 -7.68
C SER A 300 11.63 -33.93 -7.79
N ILE A 301 10.52 -33.22 -7.95
CA ILE A 301 9.17 -33.79 -8.15
C ILE A 301 8.68 -33.64 -9.61
N GLY A 302 9.58 -33.31 -10.55
CA GLY A 302 9.29 -33.21 -11.98
C GLY A 302 8.62 -31.90 -12.43
N VAL A 303 8.63 -30.85 -11.61
CA VAL A 303 8.10 -29.53 -11.95
C VAL A 303 9.25 -28.57 -12.24
N ASP A 304 9.51 -28.33 -13.52
CA ASP A 304 10.50 -27.33 -13.95
C ASP A 304 9.90 -25.91 -13.88
N LEU A 305 10.55 -25.03 -13.11
CA LEU A 305 10.20 -23.63 -12.93
C LEU A 305 11.14 -22.69 -13.70
N GLY A 306 11.88 -23.22 -14.68
CA GLY A 306 12.70 -22.47 -15.62
C GLY A 306 11.91 -21.48 -16.51
N PRO A 307 12.57 -20.87 -17.51
CA PRO A 307 11.95 -19.87 -18.39
C PRO A 307 10.79 -20.43 -19.24
N ASP A 308 10.91 -21.65 -19.74
CA ASP A 308 10.00 -22.26 -20.71
C ASP A 308 8.80 -22.97 -20.07
N ARG A 309 8.07 -22.25 -19.23
CA ARG A 309 6.94 -22.80 -18.46
C ARG A 309 5.76 -23.13 -19.37
N THR A 310 5.26 -24.37 -19.27
CA THR A 310 4.03 -24.79 -19.95
C THR A 310 2.85 -23.89 -19.57
N PHE A 311 1.81 -23.84 -20.41
CA PHE A 311 0.58 -23.11 -20.09
C PHE A 311 -0.04 -23.57 -18.76
N ALA A 312 -0.07 -24.90 -18.53
CA ALA A 312 -0.59 -25.48 -17.29
C ALA A 312 0.24 -25.06 -16.06
N THR A 313 1.57 -25.03 -16.18
CA THR A 313 2.47 -24.55 -15.12
C THR A 313 2.19 -23.08 -14.83
N ARG A 314 2.09 -22.22 -15.85
CA ARG A 314 1.82 -20.79 -15.68
C ARG A 314 0.47 -20.53 -15.03
N LEU A 315 -0.58 -21.25 -15.43
CA LEU A 315 -1.91 -21.11 -14.83
C LEU A 315 -1.93 -21.57 -13.37
N THR A 316 -1.23 -22.66 -13.06
CA THR A 316 -1.08 -23.16 -11.69
C THR A 316 -0.33 -22.16 -10.82
N LEU A 317 0.79 -21.63 -11.30
CA LEU A 317 1.56 -20.61 -10.60
C LEU A 317 0.75 -19.32 -10.44
N LEU A 318 -0.03 -18.90 -11.44
CA LEU A 318 -0.92 -17.76 -11.32
C LEU A 318 -1.90 -17.96 -10.15
N PHE A 319 -2.53 -19.14 -10.05
CA PHE A 319 -3.40 -19.46 -8.91
C PHE A 319 -2.67 -19.43 -7.57
N LEU A 320 -1.51 -20.08 -7.48
CA LEU A 320 -0.70 -20.09 -6.27
C LEU A 320 -0.23 -18.67 -5.90
N ASN A 321 0.05 -17.81 -6.89
CA ASN A 321 0.40 -16.42 -6.70
C ASN A 321 -0.78 -15.65 -6.09
N GLN A 322 -1.97 -15.78 -6.66
CA GLN A 322 -3.17 -15.14 -6.12
C GLN A 322 -3.48 -15.62 -4.69
N LEU A 323 -3.31 -16.92 -4.45
CA LEU A 323 -3.47 -17.51 -3.12
C LEU A 323 -2.44 -16.96 -2.13
N ALA A 324 -1.16 -16.88 -2.52
CA ALA A 324 -0.09 -16.32 -1.72
C ALA A 324 -0.37 -14.86 -1.34
N ILE A 325 -0.78 -14.03 -2.31
CA ILE A 325 -1.13 -12.63 -2.10
C ILE A 325 -2.27 -12.52 -1.07
N TRP A 326 -3.39 -13.21 -1.28
CA TRP A 326 -4.51 -13.20 -0.33
C TRP A 326 -4.11 -13.67 1.06
N THR A 327 -3.27 -14.70 1.14
CA THR A 327 -2.78 -15.24 2.42
C THR A 327 -2.02 -14.18 3.19
N ILE A 328 -1.07 -13.50 2.52
CA ILE A 328 -0.22 -12.49 3.17
C ILE A 328 -1.05 -11.25 3.52
N VAL A 329 -1.91 -10.76 2.62
CA VAL A 329 -2.79 -9.60 2.88
C VAL A 329 -3.69 -9.86 4.10
N LEU A 330 -4.37 -11.01 4.15
CA LEU A 330 -5.25 -11.32 5.27
C LEU A 330 -4.46 -11.60 6.56
N PHE A 331 -3.26 -12.18 6.47
CA PHE A 331 -2.38 -12.30 7.64
C PHE A 331 -1.98 -10.93 8.18
N ILE A 332 -1.60 -9.98 7.32
CA ILE A 332 -1.28 -8.61 7.71
C ILE A 332 -2.47 -8.00 8.45
N LEU A 333 -3.69 -8.12 7.92
CA LEU A 333 -4.89 -7.61 8.60
C LEU A 333 -5.10 -8.27 9.97
N GLN A 334 -4.94 -9.59 10.10
CA GLN A 334 -5.03 -10.29 11.38
C GLN A 334 -3.95 -9.85 12.37
N PHE A 335 -2.71 -9.68 11.89
CA PHE A 335 -1.58 -9.23 12.69
C PHE A 335 -1.81 -7.82 13.24
N PHE A 336 -2.18 -6.87 12.37
CA PHE A 336 -2.46 -5.51 12.80
C PHE A 336 -3.70 -5.41 13.67
N HIS A 337 -4.74 -6.20 13.41
CA HIS A 337 -5.90 -6.27 14.31
C HIS A 337 -5.51 -6.78 15.70
N ARG A 338 -4.63 -7.79 15.78
CA ARG A 338 -4.18 -8.36 17.05
C ARG A 338 -3.28 -7.41 17.85
N TYR A 339 -2.35 -6.72 17.20
CA TYR A 339 -1.29 -5.96 17.89
C TYR A 339 -1.44 -4.44 17.83
N PHE A 340 -2.26 -3.90 16.93
CA PHE A 340 -2.40 -2.46 16.69
C PHE A 340 -3.83 -1.94 16.92
N SER A 341 -4.79 -2.79 17.28
CA SER A 341 -6.20 -2.40 17.49
C SER A 341 -6.40 -1.36 18.61
N ALA A 342 -5.57 -1.40 19.65
CA ALA A 342 -5.63 -0.42 20.75
C ALA A 342 -5.17 0.99 20.33
N GLY A 343 -4.46 1.11 19.20
CA GLY A 343 -3.84 2.36 18.77
C GLY A 343 -2.74 2.85 19.72
N GLY A 344 -2.59 4.17 19.78
CA GLY A 344 -1.64 4.85 20.68
C GLY A 344 -0.68 5.80 19.95
N PRO A 345 0.18 6.52 20.69
CA PRO A 345 1.07 7.55 20.15
C PRO A 345 1.89 7.10 18.94
N ARG A 346 2.45 5.90 19.00
CA ARG A 346 3.25 5.29 17.91
C ARG A 346 2.44 5.13 16.63
N THR A 347 1.25 4.54 16.74
CA THR A 347 0.37 4.28 15.58
C THR A 347 -0.13 5.58 14.95
N THR A 348 -0.47 6.58 15.78
CA THR A 348 -0.88 7.90 15.31
C THR A 348 0.25 8.61 14.57
N TRP A 349 1.46 8.58 15.13
CA TRP A 349 2.63 9.18 14.50
C TRP A 349 2.98 8.51 13.17
N LEU A 350 3.01 7.16 13.15
CA LEU A 350 3.25 6.40 11.93
C LEU A 350 2.24 6.76 10.83
N ALA A 351 0.96 6.87 11.20
CA ALA A 351 -0.10 7.23 10.25
C ALA A 351 -0.01 8.66 9.72
N ASP A 352 0.47 9.63 10.52
CA ASP A 352 0.69 10.99 10.02
C ASP A 352 1.93 11.10 9.13
N CYS A 353 2.99 10.33 9.43
CA CYS A 353 4.24 10.31 8.67
C CYS A 353 4.17 9.46 7.39
N ALA A 354 3.26 8.47 7.30
CA ALA A 354 3.23 7.46 6.25
C ALA A 354 3.20 8.04 4.81
N LEU A 355 2.41 9.08 4.57
CA LEU A 355 2.34 9.69 3.23
C LEU A 355 3.61 10.49 2.90
N SER A 356 4.19 11.18 3.87
CA SER A 356 5.50 11.82 3.67
C SER A 356 6.57 10.76 3.35
N MET A 357 6.59 9.64 4.09
CA MET A 357 7.50 8.52 3.81
C MET A 357 7.37 8.05 2.37
N TYR A 358 6.14 7.77 1.93
CA TYR A 358 5.86 7.37 0.55
C TYR A 358 6.33 8.40 -0.49
N LEU A 359 6.10 9.69 -0.28
CA LEU A 359 6.35 10.68 -1.33
C LEU A 359 7.85 10.99 -1.51
N PHE A 360 8.59 11.15 -0.41
CA PHE A 360 9.96 11.65 -0.46
C PHE A 360 11.03 10.54 -0.65
N HIS A 361 10.78 9.32 -0.18
CA HIS A 361 11.86 8.33 0.00
C HIS A 361 12.63 7.99 -1.29
N HIS A 362 11.95 7.88 -2.43
CA HIS A 362 12.55 7.35 -3.66
C HIS A 362 13.68 8.23 -4.20
N CYS A 363 13.47 9.55 -4.19
CA CYS A 363 14.51 10.52 -4.59
C CYS A 363 15.74 10.41 -3.69
N PHE A 364 15.57 10.24 -2.38
CA PHE A 364 16.69 10.05 -1.44
C PHE A 364 17.36 8.68 -1.55
N VAL A 365 16.58 7.62 -1.82
CA VAL A 365 17.14 6.31 -2.14
C VAL A 365 18.03 6.40 -3.37
N TYR A 366 17.61 7.14 -4.40
CA TYR A 366 18.42 7.33 -5.59
C TYR A 366 19.70 8.12 -5.30
N ILE A 367 19.58 9.30 -4.68
CA ILE A 367 20.71 10.17 -4.35
C ILE A 367 21.75 9.44 -3.50
N TYR A 368 21.32 8.81 -2.41
CA TYR A 368 22.24 8.08 -1.53
C TYR A 368 22.77 6.81 -2.19
N GLY A 369 21.98 6.16 -3.04
CA GLY A 369 22.43 5.02 -3.84
C GLY A 369 23.58 5.41 -4.77
N GLN A 370 23.46 6.54 -5.46
CA GLN A 370 24.54 7.09 -6.28
C GLN A 370 25.79 7.42 -5.46
N MET A 371 25.64 8.03 -4.28
CA MET A 371 26.77 8.37 -3.40
C MET A 371 27.53 7.12 -2.91
N LEU A 372 26.86 5.97 -2.85
CA LEU A 372 27.46 4.69 -2.45
C LEU A 372 28.04 3.89 -3.63
N VAL A 373 27.89 4.33 -4.88
CA VAL A 373 28.43 3.60 -6.06
C VAL A 373 29.94 3.36 -5.97
N GLN A 374 30.69 4.29 -5.37
CA GLN A 374 32.15 4.17 -5.19
C GLN A 374 32.56 3.69 -3.80
N ALA A 375 31.59 3.34 -2.94
CA ALA A 375 31.91 2.76 -1.65
C ALA A 375 32.39 1.31 -1.84
N GLU A 376 33.40 0.91 -1.08
CA GLU A 376 33.90 -0.48 -1.05
C GLU A 376 33.39 -1.21 0.20
N TRP A 377 32.16 -0.92 0.62
CA TRP A 377 31.58 -1.51 1.82
C TRP A 377 30.91 -2.85 1.49
N PRO A 378 30.73 -3.75 2.48
CA PRO A 378 29.90 -4.92 2.26
C PRO A 378 28.47 -4.49 1.88
N ILE A 379 27.91 -5.09 0.83
CA ILE A 379 26.57 -4.77 0.29
C ILE A 379 25.47 -4.63 1.36
N TRP A 380 25.53 -5.45 2.42
CA TRP A 380 24.57 -5.43 3.52
C TRP A 380 24.66 -4.16 4.38
N VAL A 381 25.88 -3.63 4.54
CA VAL A 381 26.15 -2.37 5.24
C VAL A 381 25.65 -1.22 4.37
N GLU A 382 25.98 -1.22 3.08
CA GLU A 382 25.51 -0.17 2.17
C GLU A 382 23.99 -0.10 2.12
N PHE A 383 23.32 -1.24 1.91
CA PHE A 383 21.86 -1.33 1.93
C PHE A 383 21.25 -0.81 3.24
N SER A 384 21.85 -1.17 4.38
CA SER A 384 21.37 -0.73 5.69
C SER A 384 21.53 0.77 5.88
N VAL A 385 22.70 1.32 5.54
CA VAL A 385 22.99 2.76 5.60
C VAL A 385 22.07 3.52 4.65
N LEU A 386 21.94 3.08 3.41
CA LEU A 386 21.06 3.65 2.39
C LEU A 386 19.62 3.75 2.90
N THR A 387 19.08 2.62 3.36
CA THR A 387 17.69 2.54 3.84
C THR A 387 17.46 3.45 5.04
N LEU A 388 18.36 3.43 6.02
CA LEU A 388 18.24 4.23 7.25
C LEU A 388 18.44 5.73 6.96
N ALA A 389 19.36 6.09 6.08
CA ALA A 389 19.61 7.47 5.70
C ALA A 389 18.42 8.06 4.92
N ALA A 390 17.86 7.31 3.96
CA ALA A 390 16.67 7.71 3.23
C ALA A 390 15.48 7.88 4.19
N ALA A 391 15.17 6.87 5.00
CA ALA A 391 14.07 6.94 5.96
C ALA A 391 14.27 8.07 6.99
N GLY A 392 15.48 8.21 7.55
CA GLY A 392 15.82 9.25 8.52
C GLY A 392 15.68 10.65 7.96
N THR A 393 16.08 10.87 6.70
CA THR A 393 15.93 12.16 6.01
C THR A 393 14.46 12.52 5.81
N VAL A 394 13.63 11.56 5.40
CA VAL A 394 12.19 11.81 5.26
C VAL A 394 11.53 12.07 6.61
N VAL A 395 11.92 11.35 7.67
CA VAL A 395 11.45 11.61 9.03
C VAL A 395 11.85 13.01 9.50
N ALA A 396 13.07 13.45 9.22
CA ALA A 396 13.53 14.80 9.52
C ALA A 396 12.71 15.86 8.76
N ILE A 397 12.48 15.67 7.45
CA ILE A 397 11.61 16.54 6.64
C ILE A 397 10.19 16.59 7.23
N HIS A 398 9.66 15.44 7.64
CA HIS A 398 8.32 15.37 8.22
C HIS A 398 8.23 16.17 9.53
N GLU A 399 9.17 15.98 10.45
CA GLU A 399 9.19 16.64 11.76
C GLU A 399 9.53 18.14 11.70
N LEU A 400 10.44 18.52 10.82
CA LEU A 400 10.94 19.89 10.72
C LEU A 400 10.09 20.75 9.78
N LEU A 401 9.55 20.17 8.71
CA LEU A 401 8.79 20.90 7.70
C LEU A 401 7.30 20.56 7.71
N VAL A 402 6.93 19.31 7.44
CA VAL A 402 5.53 18.91 7.19
C VAL A 402 4.63 19.12 8.42
N ARG A 403 5.14 18.86 9.62
CA ARG A 403 4.40 19.09 10.88
C ARG A 403 4.38 20.55 11.32
N ARG A 404 5.24 21.40 10.74
CA ARG A 404 5.41 22.80 11.18
C ARG A 404 4.80 23.81 10.22
N PHE A 405 4.82 23.58 8.91
CA PHE A 405 4.37 24.58 7.94
C PHE A 405 3.15 24.11 7.16
N ALA A 406 2.13 24.97 7.07
CA ALA A 406 0.85 24.62 6.44
C ALA A 406 1.00 24.27 4.96
N ILE A 407 1.89 24.97 4.25
CA ILE A 407 2.15 24.69 2.83
C ILE A 407 2.74 23.30 2.63
N TRP A 408 3.78 22.92 3.39
CA TRP A 408 4.37 21.59 3.33
C TRP A 408 3.40 20.49 3.75
N ARG A 409 2.53 20.79 4.73
CA ARG A 409 1.48 19.86 5.14
C ARG A 409 0.42 19.65 4.07
N LEU A 410 0.06 20.70 3.33
CA LEU A 410 -0.86 20.60 2.21
C LEU A 410 -0.23 19.82 1.06
N LEU A 411 1.00 20.15 0.68
CA LEU A 411 1.70 19.52 -0.45
C LEU A 411 2.07 18.05 -0.16
N ALA A 412 2.50 17.71 1.05
CA ALA A 412 2.90 16.34 1.38
C ALA A 412 1.76 15.47 1.93
N ASN A 413 0.78 16.06 2.63
CA ASN A 413 -0.26 15.27 3.32
C ASN A 413 -1.69 15.59 2.85
N GLY A 414 -1.88 16.65 2.06
CA GLY A 414 -3.20 17.12 1.63
C GLY A 414 -4.06 17.69 2.76
N LYS A 415 -3.43 18.18 3.82
CA LYS A 415 -4.11 18.71 5.01
C LYS A 415 -3.50 20.06 5.42
N THR A 416 -4.28 20.86 6.14
CA THR A 416 -3.87 22.17 6.69
C THR A 416 -3.95 22.22 8.23
N ASP A 417 -4.11 21.06 8.88
CA ASP A 417 -4.32 20.88 10.33
C ASP A 417 -3.03 20.99 11.18
N VAL A 418 -2.16 21.95 10.86
CA VAL A 418 -0.84 22.10 11.53
C VAL A 418 -0.98 22.29 13.04
N GLU A 419 -1.93 23.13 13.48
CA GLU A 419 -2.14 23.39 14.91
C GLU A 419 -2.55 22.13 15.68
N GLN A 420 -3.33 21.25 15.06
CA GLN A 420 -3.79 20.00 15.67
C GLN A 420 -2.64 18.98 15.75
N VAL A 421 -1.84 18.90 14.69
CA VAL A 421 -0.73 17.94 14.65
C VAL A 421 0.45 18.33 15.52
N ARG A 422 0.69 19.63 15.72
CA ARG A 422 1.69 20.07 16.70
C ARG A 422 1.36 19.66 18.13
N LYS A 423 0.07 19.45 18.46
CA LYS A 423 -0.37 18.93 19.77
C LYS A 423 -0.18 17.41 19.90
N GLN A 424 -0.01 16.70 18.78
CA GLN A 424 0.26 15.27 18.79
C GLN A 424 1.74 15.00 19.09
N PRO A 425 2.08 13.86 19.71
CA PRO A 425 3.48 13.52 19.98
C PRO A 425 4.26 13.39 18.65
N GLY A 426 5.44 14.01 18.59
CA GLY A 426 6.42 13.73 17.53
C GLY A 426 7.15 12.42 17.74
N LEU A 427 8.08 12.08 16.85
CA LEU A 427 8.82 10.82 16.86
C LEU A 427 9.34 10.47 18.26
N LEU A 428 10.10 11.40 18.86
CA LEU A 428 10.74 11.15 20.15
C LEU A 428 9.71 10.86 21.25
N ALA A 429 8.66 11.68 21.31
CA ALA A 429 7.60 11.51 22.29
C ALA A 429 6.76 10.25 22.03
N ALA A 430 6.56 9.87 20.78
CA ALA A 430 5.77 8.70 20.43
C ALA A 430 6.47 7.38 20.79
N PHE A 431 7.81 7.31 20.61
CA PHE A 431 8.56 6.06 20.78
C PHE A 431 9.28 5.95 22.13
N PHE A 432 9.78 7.05 22.68
CA PHE A 432 10.68 7.06 23.85
C PHE A 432 10.09 7.66 25.12
N SER A 433 8.88 8.22 25.09
CA SER A 433 8.21 8.61 26.34
C SER A 433 7.80 7.38 27.14
N THR A 434 8.20 7.30 28.40
CA THR A 434 7.59 6.36 29.35
C THR A 434 6.09 6.65 29.45
N PRO A 435 5.21 5.63 29.39
CA PRO A 435 3.80 5.84 29.66
C PRO A 435 3.69 6.47 31.05
N ALA A 436 3.07 7.65 31.14
CA ALA A 436 2.75 8.22 32.44
C ALA A 436 2.01 7.15 33.24
N ALA A 437 2.51 6.81 34.43
CA ALA A 437 1.87 5.87 35.33
C ALA A 437 0.40 6.25 35.43
N LYS A 438 -0.50 5.32 35.10
CA LYS A 438 -1.93 5.52 35.31
C LYS A 438 -2.10 5.92 36.77
N SER A 439 -2.42 7.17 37.03
CA SER A 439 -2.76 7.65 38.37
C SER A 439 -3.85 6.72 38.93
N PRO A 440 -3.67 6.17 40.15
CA PRO A 440 -4.66 5.27 40.71
C PRO A 440 -6.01 5.99 40.79
N PRO A 441 -7.14 5.27 40.65
CA PRO A 441 -8.45 5.88 40.81
C PRO A 441 -8.48 6.50 42.20
N SER A 442 -8.82 7.80 42.27
CA SER A 442 -9.04 8.50 43.53
C SER A 442 -10.26 7.88 44.20
N GLY A 443 -10.05 6.79 44.94
CA GLY A 443 -11.01 6.25 45.88
C GLY A 443 -11.18 7.26 47.00
N LYS A 444 -12.17 8.15 46.86
CA LYS A 444 -12.75 8.80 48.03
C LYS A 444 -13.58 7.73 48.75
N LEU A 445 -12.93 7.05 49.69
CA LEU A 445 -13.58 6.42 50.82
C LEU A 445 -14.25 7.55 51.62
N SER A 446 -15.57 7.52 51.73
CA SER A 446 -16.28 8.20 52.81
C SER A 446 -16.18 7.32 54.07
N PRO A 447 -15.71 7.84 55.21
CA PRO A 447 -16.04 7.27 56.49
C PRO A 447 -17.32 7.92 57.03
N SER A 448 -18.27 7.04 57.38
CA SER A 448 -19.36 7.16 58.37
C SER A 448 -20.17 8.45 58.42
#